data_AF-A0A0K8VP67-F1
#
_entry.id   AF-A0A0K8VP67-F1
#
_cell.length_a   1.000
_cell.length_b   1.000
_cell.length_c   1.000
_cell.angle_alpha   90.00
_cell.angle_beta   90.00
_cell.angle_gamma   90.00
#
_symmetry.space_group_name_H-M   'P 1'
#
loop_
_entity.id
_entity.type
_entity.pdbx_description
1 polymer ?
#
loop_
_entity_poly.entity_id
_entity_poly.type
_entity_poly.pdbx_seq_one_letter_code
_entity_poly.pdbx_strand_id
1 'polypeptide(L)'
;MIGAIEKKLGASTGECFKFILKQMYERTDPWQKECSNPFTLAEIKQLIEKKSNNLDLIKHLDQYVTLIADDPLSFIRKVGDMGGGQYVVDLNRAFEELTLAWFGHVITERYGSKASRIFRIIYMKKFIEQEDLQKEAMIPAREAKLLSYYLFQDQFIQIKTIRKAGGGGTGPAKAFFLFHFKPRQSVRMVLNVCYKALYNTIERSNFEKSEHKRLIEKSQKLDSIVATMKERGESAEYIDEILETLTPPEREILEKVKSRLKTLSKAEITLDSSIFLLQMYLFHTKVPTTLSNKDKKLM
;
A
#
# COMPACT_ATOMS: atom_id res chain seq x y z
N MET A 1 -0.49 3.99 8.03
CA MET A 1 -0.44 3.38 9.38
C MET A 1 -1.67 3.74 10.22
N ILE A 2 -1.95 5.03 10.46
CA ILE A 2 -3.14 5.47 11.24
C ILE A 2 -4.44 4.85 10.71
N GLY A 3 -4.74 5.01 9.43
CA GLY A 3 -5.95 4.42 8.83
C GLY A 3 -6.01 2.88 8.87
N ALA A 4 -4.88 2.19 9.06
CA ALA A 4 -4.88 0.73 9.25
C ALA A 4 -5.28 0.37 10.69
N ILE A 5 -4.80 1.12 11.68
CA ILE A 5 -5.23 1.00 13.08
C ILE A 5 -6.68 1.41 13.24
N GLU A 6 -7.13 2.51 12.62
CA GLU A 6 -8.53 2.97 12.71
C GLU A 6 -9.51 1.91 12.22
N LYS A 7 -9.20 1.24 11.10
CA LYS A 7 -10.05 0.17 10.54
C LYS A 7 -10.10 -1.08 11.41
N LYS A 8 -9.06 -1.37 12.19
CA LYS A 8 -8.95 -2.61 12.97
C LYS A 8 -9.37 -2.44 14.44
N LEU A 9 -8.95 -1.33 15.06
CA LEU A 9 -9.04 -1.08 16.50
C LEU A 9 -9.96 0.10 16.85
N GLY A 10 -10.36 0.91 15.86
CA GLY A 10 -11.30 2.01 16.03
C GLY A 10 -10.67 3.42 16.01
N ALA A 11 -11.52 4.43 15.93
CA ALA A 11 -11.11 5.82 15.72
C ALA A 11 -10.28 6.40 16.89
N SER A 12 -10.68 6.14 18.14
CA SER A 12 -9.97 6.64 19.33
C SER A 12 -8.54 6.10 19.44
N THR A 13 -8.35 4.83 19.09
CA THR A 13 -7.02 4.19 19.03
C THR A 13 -6.18 4.75 17.89
N GLY A 14 -6.80 5.06 16.75
CA GLY A 14 -6.15 5.77 15.64
C GLY A 14 -5.64 7.16 16.03
N GLU A 15 -6.44 7.91 16.78
CA GLU A 15 -6.05 9.21 17.30
C GLU A 15 -4.89 9.09 18.29
N CYS A 16 -4.93 8.13 19.22
CA CYS A 16 -3.79 7.80 20.08
C CYS A 16 -2.51 7.58 19.27
N PHE A 17 -2.60 6.73 18.24
CA PHE A 17 -1.47 6.41 17.38
C PHE A 17 -0.98 7.61 16.56
N LYS A 18 -1.86 8.55 16.19
CA LYS A 18 -1.48 9.81 15.54
C LYS A 18 -0.58 10.65 16.44
N PHE A 19 -0.85 10.72 17.73
CA PHE A 19 0.03 11.43 18.68
C PHE A 19 1.37 10.72 18.85
N ILE A 20 1.38 9.39 18.90
CA ILE A 20 2.61 8.58 18.93
C ILE A 20 3.47 8.86 17.69
N LEU A 21 2.89 8.87 16.49
CA LEU A 21 3.63 9.17 15.26
C LEU A 21 4.13 10.63 15.19
N LYS A 22 3.38 11.59 15.74
CA LYS A 22 3.86 12.99 15.84
C LYS A 22 5.10 13.09 16.71
N GLN A 23 5.08 12.42 17.87
CA GLN A 23 6.25 12.39 18.75
C GLN A 23 7.43 11.68 18.08
N MET A 24 7.17 10.60 17.35
CA MET A 24 8.18 9.94 16.53
C MET A 24 8.78 10.91 15.51
N TYR A 25 7.96 11.68 14.79
CA TYR A 25 8.42 12.62 13.77
C TYR A 25 9.32 13.73 14.34
N GLU A 26 9.04 14.21 15.55
CA GLU A 26 9.86 15.25 16.20
C GLU A 26 11.21 14.72 16.71
N ARG A 27 11.28 13.43 17.08
CA ARG A 27 12.45 12.87 17.77
C ARG A 27 13.30 11.94 16.92
N THR A 28 12.73 11.30 15.91
CA THR A 28 13.39 10.23 15.17
C THR A 28 14.02 10.79 13.91
N ASP A 29 15.30 10.51 13.72
CA ASP A 29 16.01 10.91 12.52
C ASP A 29 15.46 10.21 11.26
N PRO A 30 15.38 10.89 10.11
CA PRO A 30 14.83 10.30 8.88
C PRO A 30 15.58 9.06 8.36
N TRP A 31 16.85 8.88 8.74
CA TRP A 31 17.66 7.73 8.30
C TRP A 31 17.54 6.51 9.22
N GLN A 32 16.79 6.59 10.33
CA GLN A 32 16.47 5.45 11.18
C GLN A 32 15.59 4.45 10.42
N LYS A 33 16.15 3.27 10.12
CA LYS A 33 15.49 2.28 9.25
C LYS A 33 14.60 1.30 10.00
N GLU A 34 14.91 0.99 11.24
CA GLU A 34 14.30 -0.18 11.92
C GLU A 34 13.19 0.23 12.87
N CYS A 35 13.50 1.19 13.74
CA CYS A 35 12.71 1.52 14.90
C CYS A 35 12.74 3.03 15.14
N SER A 36 11.68 3.56 15.73
CA SER A 36 11.71 4.93 16.25
C SER A 36 12.60 5.04 17.49
N ASN A 37 12.89 6.28 17.89
CA ASN A 37 13.33 6.54 19.26
C ASN A 37 12.25 6.10 20.26
N PRO A 38 12.63 5.55 21.42
CA PRO A 38 11.68 5.11 22.42
C PRO A 38 10.91 6.29 22.99
N PHE A 39 9.61 6.08 23.22
CA PHE A 39 8.73 7.04 23.87
C PHE A 39 8.11 6.40 25.13
N THR A 40 7.76 7.24 26.10
CA THR A 40 7.13 6.81 27.35
C THR A 40 5.65 7.15 27.37
N LEU A 41 4.85 6.39 28.13
CA LEU A 41 3.42 6.70 28.31
C LEU A 41 3.20 8.07 28.93
N ALA A 42 4.04 8.46 29.90
CA ALA A 42 3.93 9.77 30.56
C ALA A 42 4.02 10.94 29.57
N GLU A 43 4.92 10.86 28.59
CA GLU A 43 5.06 11.89 27.55
C GLU A 43 3.85 11.95 26.63
N ILE A 44 3.32 10.78 26.23
CA ILE A 44 2.11 10.73 25.39
C ILE A 44 0.91 11.28 26.17
N LYS A 45 0.75 10.97 27.46
CA LYS A 45 -0.31 11.55 28.32
C LYS A 45 -0.25 13.08 28.30
N GLN A 46 0.92 13.66 28.54
CA GLN A 46 1.10 15.11 28.51
C GLN A 46 0.79 15.74 27.14
N LEU A 47 1.12 15.05 26.05
CA LEU A 47 0.83 15.53 24.69
C LEU A 47 -0.66 15.47 24.37
N ILE A 48 -1.36 14.43 24.81
CA ILE A 48 -2.79 14.25 24.60
C ILE A 48 -3.58 15.24 25.45
N GLU A 49 -3.24 15.41 26.73
CA GLU A 49 -3.90 16.37 27.63
C GLU A 49 -3.81 17.82 27.10
N LYS A 50 -2.72 18.18 26.43
CA LYS A 50 -2.53 19.51 25.84
C LYS A 50 -3.24 19.71 24.51
N LYS A 51 -3.48 18.65 23.73
CA LYS A 51 -3.86 18.75 22.30
C LYS A 51 -5.12 17.99 21.89
N SER A 52 -5.69 17.12 22.72
CA SER A 52 -6.91 16.36 22.41
C SER A 52 -8.06 16.79 23.32
N ASN A 53 -9.26 16.85 22.76
CA ASN A 53 -10.51 17.11 23.48
C ASN A 53 -11.19 15.80 23.94
N ASN A 54 -10.62 14.63 23.65
CA ASN A 54 -11.23 13.34 23.93
C ASN A 54 -10.91 12.85 25.36
N LEU A 55 -11.85 13.08 26.27
CA LEU A 55 -11.78 12.69 27.68
C LEU A 55 -11.61 11.19 27.90
N ASP A 56 -12.23 10.35 27.06
CA ASP A 56 -12.13 8.88 27.18
C ASP A 56 -10.75 8.35 26.79
N LEU A 57 -10.08 9.02 25.83
CA LEU A 57 -8.71 8.68 25.44
C LEU A 57 -7.74 8.97 26.58
N ILE A 58 -7.92 10.09 27.28
CA ILE A 58 -7.08 10.48 28.43
C ILE A 58 -7.24 9.48 29.57
N LYS A 59 -8.48 9.07 29.88
CA LYS A 59 -8.78 8.14 30.98
C LYS A 59 -8.24 6.73 30.75
N HIS A 60 -8.36 6.22 29.51
CA HIS A 60 -8.04 4.81 29.19
C HIS A 60 -6.79 4.65 28.31
N LEU A 61 -5.88 5.63 28.30
CA LEU A 61 -4.72 5.63 27.42
C LEU A 61 -3.86 4.36 27.56
N ASP A 62 -3.60 3.93 28.79
CA ASP A 62 -2.73 2.77 29.06
C ASP A 62 -3.32 1.50 28.44
N GLN A 63 -4.66 1.38 28.44
CA GLN A 63 -5.37 0.26 27.82
C GLN A 63 -5.27 0.33 26.30
N TYR A 64 -5.41 1.52 25.70
CA TYR A 64 -5.26 1.69 24.24
C TYR A 64 -3.84 1.39 23.77
N VAL A 65 -2.80 1.84 24.48
CA VAL A 65 -1.41 1.58 24.07
C VAL A 65 -1.07 0.09 24.24
N THR A 66 -1.52 -0.55 25.32
CA THR A 66 -1.36 -2.00 25.51
C THR A 66 -2.06 -2.78 24.40
N LEU A 67 -3.27 -2.39 24.04
CA LEU A 67 -4.03 -3.00 22.95
C LEU A 67 -3.34 -2.83 21.59
N ILE A 68 -2.69 -1.70 21.31
CA ILE A 68 -1.88 -1.53 20.08
C ILE A 68 -0.61 -2.40 20.14
N ALA A 69 0.03 -2.52 21.31
CA ALA A 69 1.25 -3.31 21.47
C ALA A 69 1.00 -4.83 21.34
N ASP A 70 -0.16 -5.31 21.81
CA ASP A 70 -0.56 -6.72 21.73
C ASP A 70 -1.14 -7.09 20.35
N ASP A 71 -1.42 -6.12 19.49
CA ASP A 71 -2.02 -6.36 18.19
C ASP A 71 -1.08 -7.14 17.24
N PRO A 72 -1.59 -8.12 16.46
CA PRO A 72 -0.80 -8.88 15.49
C PRO A 72 -0.08 -8.03 14.43
N LEU A 73 -0.53 -6.80 14.16
CA LEU A 73 0.17 -5.88 13.26
C LEU A 73 1.54 -5.46 13.82
N SER A 74 1.73 -5.52 15.15
CA SER A 74 2.99 -5.21 15.84
C SER A 74 3.62 -3.86 15.42
N PHE A 75 2.80 -2.82 15.24
CA PHE A 75 3.29 -1.48 14.90
C PHE A 75 4.04 -0.83 16.05
N ILE A 76 3.73 -1.24 17.29
CA ILE A 76 4.42 -0.80 18.50
C ILE A 76 5.01 -2.03 19.19
N ARG A 77 6.22 -1.89 19.73
CA ARG A 77 6.87 -2.88 20.58
C ARG A 77 7.22 -2.27 21.94
N LYS A 78 6.94 -2.99 23.03
CA LYS A 78 7.40 -2.61 24.36
C LYS A 78 8.88 -2.99 24.52
N VAL A 79 9.71 -2.04 24.96
CA VAL A 79 11.16 -2.20 25.12
C VAL A 79 11.60 -2.10 26.58
N GLY A 80 10.83 -1.44 27.44
CA GLY A 80 11.12 -1.33 28.87
C GLY A 80 9.92 -0.91 29.70
N ASP A 81 10.12 -0.82 31.02
CA ASP A 81 9.07 -0.49 32.00
C ASP A 81 9.21 0.93 32.59
N MET A 82 10.24 1.67 32.19
CA MET A 82 10.47 3.04 32.67
C MET A 82 9.32 3.98 32.27
N GLY A 83 8.91 4.87 33.17
CA GLY A 83 7.89 5.90 32.89
C GLY A 83 6.49 5.35 32.57
N GLY A 84 6.14 4.20 33.15
CA GLY A 84 4.85 3.51 32.90
C GLY A 84 4.89 2.56 31.69
N GLY A 85 6.03 2.44 31.02
CA GLY A 85 6.22 1.61 29.83
C GLY A 85 6.90 2.41 28.73
N GLN A 86 8.03 1.88 28.25
CA GLN A 86 8.75 2.40 27.10
C GLN A 86 8.38 1.59 25.86
N TYR A 87 7.96 2.32 24.83
CA TYR A 87 7.48 1.77 23.58
C TYR A 87 8.26 2.34 22.41
N VAL A 88 8.33 1.56 21.33
CA VAL A 88 9.02 1.91 20.09
C VAL A 88 8.08 1.57 18.93
N VAL A 89 8.04 2.44 17.92
CA VAL A 89 7.33 2.17 16.66
C VAL A 89 8.25 1.34 15.77
N ASP A 90 7.80 0.14 15.39
CA ASP A 90 8.54 -0.77 14.50
C ASP A 90 8.18 -0.48 13.04
N LEU A 91 9.02 0.32 12.39
CA LEU A 91 8.79 0.75 11.00
C LEU A 91 8.92 -0.43 10.03
N ASN A 92 9.84 -1.35 10.28
CA ASN A 92 10.06 -2.50 9.41
C ASN A 92 8.81 -3.41 9.38
N ARG A 93 8.30 -3.82 10.55
CA ARG A 93 7.07 -4.62 10.62
C ARG A 93 5.86 -3.86 10.08
N ALA A 94 5.75 -2.56 10.39
CA ALA A 94 4.63 -1.76 9.91
C ALA A 94 4.58 -1.70 8.38
N PHE A 95 5.71 -1.46 7.71
CA PHE A 95 5.76 -1.46 6.25
C PHE A 95 5.63 -2.86 5.63
N GLU A 96 6.10 -3.92 6.32
CA GLU A 96 5.89 -5.31 5.88
C GLU A 96 4.40 -5.66 5.84
N GLU A 97 3.67 -5.40 6.92
CA GLU A 97 2.23 -5.69 7.01
C GLU A 97 1.40 -4.82 6.07
N LEU A 98 1.73 -3.51 5.94
CA LEU A 98 1.06 -2.63 4.97
C LEU A 98 1.28 -3.10 3.52
N THR A 99 2.49 -3.54 3.19
CA THR A 99 2.82 -4.07 1.86
C THR A 99 2.10 -5.38 1.60
N LEU A 100 2.03 -6.27 2.60
CA LEU A 100 1.28 -7.53 2.49
C LEU A 100 -0.21 -7.27 2.25
N ALA A 101 -0.81 -6.35 2.99
CA ALA A 101 -2.21 -5.96 2.79
C ALA A 101 -2.43 -5.40 1.38
N TRP A 102 -1.51 -4.56 0.89
CA TRP A 102 -1.54 -4.02 -0.46
C TRP A 102 -1.49 -5.13 -1.53
N PHE A 103 -0.58 -6.12 -1.41
CA PHE A 103 -0.55 -7.29 -2.29
C PHE A 103 -1.88 -8.06 -2.24
N GLY A 104 -2.44 -8.25 -1.04
CA GLY A 104 -3.74 -8.86 -0.86
C GLY A 104 -4.85 -8.16 -1.63
N HIS A 105 -4.87 -6.82 -1.63
CA HIS A 105 -5.82 -6.01 -2.39
C HIS A 105 -5.62 -6.14 -3.91
N VAL A 106 -4.39 -6.00 -4.40
CA VAL A 106 -4.08 -6.13 -5.83
C VAL A 106 -4.46 -7.51 -6.37
N ILE A 107 -4.16 -8.57 -5.61
CA ILE A 107 -4.52 -9.94 -5.98
C ILE A 107 -6.04 -10.12 -5.96
N THR A 108 -6.74 -9.50 -5.00
CA THR A 108 -8.21 -9.56 -4.92
C THR A 108 -8.85 -8.87 -6.12
N GLU A 109 -8.34 -7.71 -6.53
CA GLU A 109 -8.86 -6.97 -7.68
C GLU A 109 -8.62 -7.71 -9.02
N ARG A 110 -7.47 -8.39 -9.17
CA ARG A 110 -7.12 -9.09 -10.42
C ARG A 110 -7.70 -10.51 -10.52
N TYR A 111 -7.67 -11.26 -9.43
CA TYR A 111 -7.92 -12.71 -9.42
C TYR A 111 -9.05 -13.12 -8.47
N GLY A 112 -9.62 -12.18 -7.73
CA GLY A 112 -10.71 -12.42 -6.78
C GLY A 112 -10.25 -12.88 -5.39
N SER A 113 -11.22 -13.03 -4.49
CA SER A 113 -11.00 -13.31 -3.07
C SER A 113 -10.35 -14.68 -2.80
N LYS A 114 -10.64 -15.69 -3.63
CA LYS A 114 -10.05 -17.03 -3.52
C LYS A 114 -8.53 -17.03 -3.74
N ALA A 115 -8.04 -16.25 -4.71
CA ALA A 115 -6.61 -16.10 -4.96
C ALA A 115 -5.90 -15.36 -3.81
N SER A 116 -6.55 -14.33 -3.27
CA SER A 116 -6.06 -13.60 -2.09
C SER A 116 -5.96 -14.50 -0.85
N ARG A 117 -6.87 -15.47 -0.70
CA ARG A 117 -6.78 -16.50 0.36
C ARG A 117 -5.58 -17.42 0.15
N ILE A 118 -5.39 -17.92 -1.07
CA ILE A 118 -4.23 -18.76 -1.43
C ILE A 118 -2.92 -18.03 -1.11
N PHE A 119 -2.80 -16.77 -1.53
CA PHE A 119 -1.61 -15.94 -1.26
C PHE A 119 -1.35 -15.77 0.24
N ARG A 120 -2.38 -15.48 1.04
CA ARG A 120 -2.27 -15.37 2.51
C ARG A 120 -1.77 -16.65 3.16
N ILE A 121 -2.27 -17.81 2.74
CA ILE A 121 -1.84 -19.11 3.27
C ILE A 121 -0.36 -19.37 2.94
N ILE A 122 0.05 -19.11 1.69
CA ILE A 122 1.45 -19.26 1.26
C ILE A 122 2.37 -18.35 2.10
N TYR A 123 1.94 -17.11 2.37
CA TYR A 123 2.70 -16.18 3.20
C TYR A 123 2.86 -16.67 4.65
N MET A 124 1.78 -17.19 5.26
CA MET A 124 1.77 -17.66 6.65
C MET A 124 2.60 -18.93 6.84
N LYS A 125 2.47 -19.92 5.93
CA LYS A 125 3.17 -21.21 6.02
C LYS A 125 4.62 -21.18 5.52
N LYS A 126 5.04 -20.09 4.85
CA LYS A 126 6.34 -19.86 4.20
C LYS A 126 6.65 -20.80 3.03
N PHE A 127 6.49 -22.11 3.22
CA PHE A 127 6.59 -23.14 2.19
C PHE A 127 5.39 -24.06 2.29
N ILE A 128 4.72 -24.31 1.16
CA ILE A 128 3.55 -25.19 1.13
C ILE A 128 3.49 -25.99 -0.17
N GLU A 129 3.12 -27.26 -0.07
CA GLU A 129 2.87 -28.12 -1.23
C GLU A 129 1.49 -27.85 -1.83
N GLN A 130 1.28 -28.24 -3.09
CA GLN A 130 0.00 -28.01 -3.78
C GLN A 130 -1.17 -28.74 -3.12
N GLU A 131 -0.97 -29.97 -2.63
CA GLU A 131 -2.02 -30.77 -2.00
C GLU A 131 -2.46 -30.18 -0.65
N ASP A 132 -1.50 -29.70 0.14
CA ASP A 132 -1.79 -29.07 1.43
C ASP A 132 -2.42 -27.68 1.25
N LEU A 133 -1.98 -26.93 0.23
CA LEU A 133 -2.58 -25.64 -0.11
C LEU A 133 -4.07 -25.76 -0.42
N GLN A 134 -4.47 -26.83 -1.11
CA GLN A 134 -5.87 -27.11 -1.39
C GLN A 134 -6.68 -27.32 -0.09
N LYS A 135 -6.15 -28.16 0.82
CA LYS A 135 -6.80 -28.50 2.09
C LYS A 135 -6.95 -27.28 2.99
N GLU A 136 -5.86 -26.52 3.16
CA GLU A 136 -5.81 -25.31 4.00
C GLU A 136 -6.68 -24.18 3.43
N ALA A 137 -6.76 -24.05 2.10
CA ALA A 137 -7.58 -23.00 1.48
C ALA A 137 -9.08 -23.33 1.40
N MET A 138 -9.44 -24.61 1.62
CA MET A 138 -10.78 -25.14 1.37
C MET A 138 -11.32 -24.77 -0.03
N ILE A 139 -10.47 -24.93 -1.05
CA ILE A 139 -10.79 -24.65 -2.45
C ILE A 139 -10.71 -25.96 -3.25
N PRO A 140 -11.58 -26.21 -4.24
CA PRO A 140 -11.49 -27.39 -5.10
C PRO A 140 -10.11 -27.50 -5.80
N ALA A 141 -9.60 -28.73 -5.94
CA ALA A 141 -8.27 -29.01 -6.51
C ALA A 141 -8.00 -28.31 -7.85
N ARG A 142 -8.98 -28.37 -8.77
CA ARG A 142 -8.88 -27.78 -10.10
C ARG A 142 -8.69 -26.26 -10.04
N GLU A 143 -9.47 -25.60 -9.19
CA GLU A 143 -9.46 -24.15 -9.03
C GLU A 143 -8.21 -23.67 -8.28
N ALA A 144 -7.83 -24.35 -7.20
CA ALA A 144 -6.61 -24.05 -6.44
C ALA A 144 -5.37 -24.14 -7.33
N LYS A 145 -5.30 -25.18 -8.18
CA LYS A 145 -4.23 -25.36 -9.17
C LYS A 145 -4.18 -24.17 -10.14
N LEU A 146 -5.31 -23.85 -10.78
CA LEU A 146 -5.41 -22.76 -11.75
C LEU A 146 -4.95 -21.42 -11.17
N LEU A 147 -5.50 -21.03 -10.01
CA LEU A 147 -5.18 -19.77 -9.35
C LEU A 147 -3.72 -19.70 -8.90
N SER A 148 -3.15 -20.80 -8.41
CA SER A 148 -1.74 -20.86 -8.02
C SER A 148 -0.82 -20.63 -9.23
N TYR A 149 -1.16 -21.19 -10.39
CA TYR A 149 -0.37 -20.94 -11.60
C TYR A 149 -0.49 -19.52 -12.14
N TYR A 150 -1.66 -18.87 -12.04
CA TYR A 150 -1.78 -17.45 -12.37
C TYR A 150 -0.93 -16.57 -11.45
N LEU A 151 -0.95 -16.83 -10.14
CA LEU A 151 -0.08 -16.13 -9.19
C LEU A 151 1.42 -16.38 -9.47
N PHE A 152 1.77 -17.58 -9.96
CA PHE A 152 3.14 -17.90 -10.35
C PHE A 152 3.55 -17.20 -11.64
N GLN A 153 2.68 -17.16 -12.65
CA GLN A 153 2.93 -16.47 -13.92
C GLN A 153 3.23 -14.98 -13.70
N ASP A 154 2.43 -14.34 -12.85
CA ASP A 154 2.62 -12.93 -12.44
C ASP A 154 3.71 -12.75 -11.36
N GLN A 155 4.43 -13.81 -10.99
CA GLN A 155 5.54 -13.79 -10.01
C GLN A 155 5.16 -13.24 -8.61
N PHE A 156 3.87 -13.34 -8.25
CA PHE A 156 3.43 -13.15 -6.87
C PHE A 156 3.87 -14.32 -5.99
N ILE A 157 4.06 -15.50 -6.55
CA ILE A 157 4.61 -16.67 -5.85
C ILE A 157 5.72 -17.32 -6.67
N GLN A 158 6.58 -18.09 -6.00
CA GLN A 158 7.68 -18.83 -6.60
C GLN A 158 7.61 -20.31 -6.21
N ILE A 159 8.18 -21.16 -7.06
CA ILE A 159 8.24 -22.60 -6.84
C ILE A 159 9.68 -22.96 -6.50
N LYS A 160 9.89 -23.58 -5.33
CA LYS A 160 11.16 -24.17 -4.93
C LYS A 160 11.06 -25.69 -5.09
N THR A 161 11.96 -26.25 -5.89
CA THR A 161 12.07 -27.70 -6.08
C THR A 161 13.07 -28.29 -5.10
N ILE A 162 12.66 -29.29 -4.33
CA ILE A 162 13.56 -30.06 -3.46
C ILE A 162 13.57 -31.51 -3.95
N ARG A 163 14.75 -32.05 -4.26
CA ARG A 163 14.90 -33.45 -4.70
C ARG A 163 14.61 -34.39 -3.53
N LYS A 164 13.88 -35.48 -3.76
CA LYS A 164 13.69 -36.53 -2.76
C LYS A 164 14.96 -37.38 -2.64
N ALA A 165 15.37 -37.68 -1.40
CA ALA A 165 16.44 -38.62 -1.15
C ALA A 165 16.06 -40.01 -1.70
N GLY A 166 16.94 -40.64 -2.48
CA GLY A 166 16.69 -41.93 -3.15
C GLY A 166 16.24 -41.87 -4.62
N GLY A 167 16.08 -40.68 -5.21
CA GLY A 167 15.66 -40.48 -6.60
C GLY A 167 16.77 -40.61 -7.66
N GLY A 168 17.72 -41.54 -7.48
CA GLY A 168 18.90 -41.73 -8.34
C GLY A 168 18.80 -42.89 -9.35
N GLY A 169 17.60 -43.43 -9.60
CA GLY A 169 17.38 -44.42 -10.67
C GLY A 169 17.19 -43.78 -12.04
N THR A 170 17.17 -44.60 -13.10
CA THR A 170 16.98 -44.29 -14.53
C THR A 170 15.66 -43.62 -14.92
N GLY A 171 14.92 -43.04 -13.97
CA GLY A 171 13.66 -42.31 -14.18
C GLY A 171 13.71 -40.86 -13.71
N PRO A 172 12.68 -40.04 -14.00
CA PRO A 172 12.62 -38.66 -13.55
C PRO A 172 12.64 -38.61 -12.02
N ALA A 173 13.62 -37.91 -11.44
CA ALA A 173 13.76 -37.81 -9.99
C ALA A 173 12.49 -37.20 -9.37
N LYS A 174 11.85 -37.93 -8.44
CA LYS A 174 10.71 -37.40 -7.68
C LYS A 174 11.19 -36.16 -6.90
N ALA A 175 10.50 -35.04 -7.08
CA ALA A 175 10.80 -33.77 -6.40
C ALA A 175 9.56 -33.24 -5.67
N PHE A 176 9.78 -32.55 -4.55
CA PHE A 176 8.78 -31.73 -3.89
C PHE A 176 8.75 -30.35 -4.55
N PHE A 177 7.55 -29.88 -4.88
CA PHE A 177 7.33 -28.54 -5.43
C PHE A 177 6.66 -27.69 -4.35
N LEU A 178 7.44 -26.78 -3.77
CA LEU A 178 7.00 -25.93 -2.68
C LEU A 178 6.71 -24.52 -3.19
N PHE A 179 5.48 -24.06 -3.00
CA PHE A 179 5.14 -22.66 -3.20
C PHE A 179 5.67 -21.82 -2.05
N HIS A 180 6.29 -20.69 -2.37
CA HIS A 180 6.73 -19.71 -1.39
C HIS A 180 6.64 -18.29 -1.94
N PHE A 181 6.57 -17.31 -1.05
CA PHE A 181 6.59 -15.89 -1.40
C PHE A 181 7.98 -15.29 -1.11
N LYS A 182 8.50 -14.45 -2.01
CA LYS A 182 9.70 -13.64 -1.78
C LYS A 182 9.32 -12.16 -1.82
N PRO A 183 8.91 -11.57 -0.68
CA PRO A 183 8.41 -10.19 -0.60
C PRO A 183 9.29 -9.17 -1.34
N ARG A 184 10.59 -9.13 -1.05
CA ARG A 184 11.51 -8.15 -1.63
C ARG A 184 11.65 -8.25 -3.16
N GLN A 185 11.62 -9.47 -3.70
CA GLN A 185 11.72 -9.65 -5.15
C GLN A 185 10.42 -9.27 -5.83
N SER A 186 9.28 -9.70 -5.29
CA SER A 186 7.96 -9.37 -5.82
C SER A 186 7.70 -7.86 -5.75
N VAL A 187 8.10 -7.17 -4.66
CA VAL A 187 7.99 -5.71 -4.54
C VAL A 187 8.77 -4.99 -5.64
N ARG A 188 10.02 -5.39 -5.90
CA ARG A 188 10.83 -4.77 -6.97
C ARG A 188 10.22 -4.97 -8.35
N MET A 189 9.70 -6.17 -8.63
CA MET A 189 9.04 -6.43 -9.89
C MET A 189 7.78 -5.56 -10.04
N VAL A 190 6.96 -5.51 -8.99
CA VAL A 190 5.74 -4.69 -8.99
C VAL A 190 6.06 -3.20 -9.13
N LEU A 191 7.11 -2.69 -8.48
CA LEU A 191 7.56 -1.31 -8.66
C LEU A 191 7.86 -0.99 -10.12
N ASN A 192 8.55 -1.90 -10.84
CA ASN A 192 8.79 -1.71 -12.28
C ASN A 192 7.48 -1.65 -13.08
N VAL A 193 6.49 -2.46 -12.72
CA VAL A 193 5.16 -2.41 -13.34
C VAL A 193 4.47 -1.08 -13.02
N CYS A 194 4.56 -0.58 -11.78
CA CYS A 194 4.02 0.71 -11.38
C CYS A 194 4.67 1.87 -12.14
N TYR A 195 6.00 1.86 -12.31
CA TYR A 195 6.70 2.89 -13.10
C TYR A 195 6.28 2.88 -14.57
N LYS A 196 6.15 1.69 -15.17
CA LYS A 196 5.65 1.58 -16.54
C LYS A 196 4.19 2.05 -16.65
N ALA A 197 3.35 1.72 -15.68
CA ALA A 197 1.97 2.17 -15.64
C ALA A 197 1.87 3.69 -15.50
N LEU A 198 2.71 4.30 -14.66
CA LEU A 198 2.77 5.75 -14.47
C LEU A 198 3.21 6.45 -15.78
N TYR A 199 4.28 5.97 -16.41
CA TYR A 199 4.74 6.47 -17.70
C TYR A 199 3.63 6.41 -18.76
N ASN A 200 2.98 5.25 -18.92
CA ASN A 200 1.88 5.08 -19.87
C ASN A 200 0.69 6.02 -19.59
N THR A 201 0.40 6.28 -18.31
CA THR A 201 -0.71 7.16 -17.90
C THR A 201 -0.40 8.61 -18.26
N ILE A 202 0.83 9.06 -18.00
CA ILE A 202 1.30 10.41 -18.34
C ILE A 202 1.33 10.59 -19.86
N GLU A 203 1.89 9.64 -20.60
CA GLU A 203 1.91 9.68 -22.06
C GLU A 203 0.50 9.74 -22.64
N ARG A 204 -0.44 8.95 -22.10
CA ARG A 204 -1.84 9.00 -22.53
C ARG A 204 -2.50 10.35 -22.20
N SER A 205 -2.21 10.92 -21.04
CA SER A 205 -2.69 12.24 -20.61
C SER A 205 -2.17 13.35 -21.53
N ASN A 206 -0.88 13.30 -21.88
CA ASN A 206 -0.25 14.23 -22.81
C ASN A 206 -0.82 14.11 -24.22
N PHE A 207 -1.04 12.88 -24.69
CA PHE A 207 -1.68 12.63 -25.99
C PHE A 207 -3.08 13.26 -26.05
N GLU A 208 -3.94 13.01 -25.07
CA GLU A 208 -5.30 13.58 -25.02
C GLU A 208 -5.29 15.12 -24.97
N LYS A 209 -4.33 15.72 -24.23
CA LYS A 209 -4.13 17.18 -24.21
C LYS A 209 -3.67 17.74 -25.55
N SER A 210 -2.80 17.03 -26.26
CA SER A 210 -2.25 17.47 -27.54
C SER A 210 -3.29 17.42 -28.66
N GLU A 211 -4.08 16.35 -28.74
CA GLU A 211 -5.15 16.17 -29.71
C GLU A 211 -6.24 17.25 -29.57
N HIS A 212 -6.64 17.56 -28.34
CA HIS A 212 -7.72 18.51 -28.05
C HIS A 212 -7.23 19.91 -27.68
N LYS A 213 -5.95 20.23 -27.94
CA LYS A 213 -5.31 21.49 -27.50
C LYS A 213 -6.12 22.74 -27.88
N ARG A 214 -6.56 22.83 -29.14
CA ARG A 214 -7.34 23.97 -29.65
C ARG A 214 -8.66 24.16 -28.90
N LEU A 215 -9.36 23.06 -28.62
CA LEU A 215 -10.65 23.08 -27.93
C LEU A 215 -10.48 23.46 -26.45
N ILE A 216 -9.42 22.95 -25.82
CA ILE A 216 -9.07 23.28 -24.43
C ILE A 216 -8.71 24.77 -24.31
N GLU A 217 -7.88 25.31 -25.20
CA GLU A 217 -7.50 26.72 -25.22
C GLU A 217 -8.71 27.63 -25.48
N LYS A 218 -9.62 27.25 -26.39
CA LYS A 218 -10.88 27.97 -26.63
C LYS A 218 -11.72 28.03 -25.35
N SER A 219 -11.91 26.90 -24.66
CA SER A 219 -12.63 26.85 -23.39
C SER A 219 -11.97 27.70 -22.31
N GLN A 220 -10.65 27.63 -22.14
CA GLN A 220 -9.94 28.41 -21.12
C GLN A 220 -10.06 29.92 -21.35
N LYS A 221 -10.03 30.37 -22.61
CA LYS A 221 -10.25 31.78 -22.95
C LYS A 221 -11.68 32.21 -22.60
N LEU A 222 -12.68 31.40 -22.95
CA LEU A 222 -14.08 31.69 -22.61
C LEU A 222 -14.28 31.73 -21.08
N ASP A 223 -13.74 30.76 -20.35
CA ASP A 223 -13.80 30.72 -18.89
C ASP A 223 -13.17 31.97 -18.26
N SER A 224 -12.06 32.47 -18.82
CA SER A 224 -11.41 33.70 -18.35
C SER A 224 -12.24 34.97 -18.59
N ILE A 225 -12.89 35.06 -19.76
CA ILE A 225 -13.77 36.17 -20.11
C ILE A 225 -14.98 36.18 -19.18
N VAL A 226 -15.62 35.01 -19.00
CA VAL A 226 -16.76 34.84 -18.09
C VAL A 226 -16.38 35.21 -16.66
N ALA A 227 -15.19 34.83 -16.19
CA ALA A 227 -14.70 35.22 -14.86
C ALA A 227 -14.57 36.75 -14.73
N THR A 228 -13.95 37.42 -15.69
CA THR A 228 -13.80 38.89 -15.67
C THR A 228 -15.14 39.63 -15.76
N MET A 229 -16.11 39.10 -16.50
CA MET A 229 -17.45 39.68 -16.61
C MET A 229 -18.27 39.52 -15.33
N LYS A 230 -18.13 38.36 -14.66
CA LYS A 230 -18.73 38.15 -13.34
C LYS A 230 -18.16 39.08 -12.28
N GLU A 231 -16.86 39.34 -12.30
CA GLU A 231 -16.22 40.30 -11.39
C GLU A 231 -16.68 41.75 -11.63
N ARG A 232 -16.99 42.11 -12.88
CA ARG A 232 -17.55 43.42 -13.25
C ARG A 232 -19.04 43.57 -12.96
N GLY A 233 -19.74 42.49 -12.62
CA GLY A 233 -21.18 42.50 -12.34
C GLY A 233 -22.05 42.69 -13.59
N GLU A 234 -21.59 42.22 -14.76
CA GLU A 234 -22.37 42.29 -16.01
C GLU A 234 -23.61 41.39 -15.95
N SER A 235 -24.64 41.70 -16.76
CA SER A 235 -25.92 40.97 -16.72
C SER A 235 -25.77 39.54 -17.23
N ALA A 236 -26.58 38.63 -16.65
CA ALA A 236 -26.51 37.20 -16.93
C ALA A 236 -26.76 36.83 -18.41
N GLU A 237 -27.51 37.64 -19.14
CA GLU A 237 -27.81 37.44 -20.56
C GLU A 237 -26.56 37.53 -21.45
N TYR A 238 -25.66 38.49 -21.20
CA TYR A 238 -24.39 38.61 -21.96
C TYR A 238 -23.43 37.45 -21.66
N ILE A 239 -23.48 36.90 -20.45
CA ILE A 239 -22.67 35.74 -20.07
C ILE A 239 -23.14 34.49 -20.82
N ASP A 240 -24.46 34.31 -20.98
CA ASP A 240 -25.02 33.17 -21.72
C ASP A 240 -24.73 33.26 -23.23
N GLU A 241 -24.78 34.44 -23.85
CA GLU A 241 -24.37 34.63 -25.25
C GLU A 241 -22.91 34.20 -25.50
N ILE A 242 -22.01 34.53 -24.57
CA ILE A 242 -20.59 34.15 -24.67
C ILE A 242 -20.41 32.65 -24.48
N LEU A 243 -21.21 32.02 -23.61
CA LEU A 243 -21.20 30.57 -23.46
C LEU A 243 -21.71 29.88 -24.73
N GLU A 244 -22.72 30.42 -25.41
CA GLU A 244 -23.25 29.87 -26.67
C GLU A 244 -22.25 29.85 -27.83
N THR A 245 -21.15 30.62 -27.75
CA THR A 245 -20.03 30.53 -28.71
C THR A 245 -19.35 29.15 -28.72
N LEU A 246 -19.54 28.36 -27.66
CA LEU A 246 -19.15 26.95 -27.59
C LEU A 246 -20.34 26.09 -27.97
N THR A 247 -20.23 25.44 -29.13
CA THR A 247 -21.33 24.66 -29.69
C THR A 247 -21.65 23.44 -28.81
N PRO A 248 -22.90 22.95 -28.78
CA PRO A 248 -23.28 21.75 -28.04
C PRO A 248 -22.37 20.51 -28.26
N PRO A 249 -21.94 20.15 -29.50
CA PRO A 249 -21.02 19.03 -29.69
C PRO A 249 -19.62 19.30 -29.14
N GLU A 250 -19.11 20.53 -29.23
CA GLU A 250 -17.83 20.91 -28.63
C GLU A 250 -17.86 20.77 -27.10
N ARG A 251 -18.97 21.15 -26.46
CA ARG A 251 -19.19 20.95 -25.02
C ARG A 251 -19.15 19.47 -24.63
N GLU A 252 -19.82 18.61 -25.40
CA GLU A 252 -19.85 17.17 -25.12
C GLU A 252 -18.47 16.52 -25.23
N ILE A 253 -17.71 16.88 -26.27
CA ILE A 253 -16.33 16.39 -26.46
C ILE A 253 -15.45 16.87 -25.30
N LEU A 254 -15.56 18.14 -24.94
CA LEU A 254 -14.77 18.74 -23.87
C LEU A 254 -15.05 18.10 -22.50
N GLU A 255 -16.32 17.82 -22.18
CA GLU A 255 -16.68 17.08 -20.96
C GLU A 255 -16.10 15.66 -20.95
N LYS A 256 -16.16 14.94 -22.08
CA LYS A 256 -15.52 13.62 -22.21
C LYS A 256 -14.01 13.70 -21.97
N VAL A 257 -13.33 14.68 -22.56
CA VAL A 257 -11.89 14.88 -22.39
C VAL A 257 -11.54 15.25 -20.95
N LYS A 258 -12.27 16.19 -20.33
CA LYS A 258 -12.09 16.57 -18.91
C LYS A 258 -12.28 15.37 -17.98
N SER A 259 -13.31 14.56 -18.20
CA SER A 259 -13.57 13.34 -17.43
C SER A 259 -12.45 12.30 -17.56
N ARG A 260 -11.93 12.09 -18.78
CA ARG A 260 -10.78 11.22 -19.04
C ARG A 260 -9.52 11.73 -18.33
N LEU A 261 -9.19 13.01 -18.48
CA LEU A 261 -8.02 13.62 -17.84
C LEU A 261 -8.12 13.56 -16.31
N LYS A 262 -9.31 13.77 -15.74
CA LYS A 262 -9.54 13.63 -14.30
C LYS A 262 -9.34 12.19 -13.83
N THR A 263 -9.81 11.22 -14.61
CA THR A 263 -9.60 9.78 -14.32
C THR A 263 -8.12 9.41 -14.37
N LEU A 264 -7.38 9.88 -15.39
CA LEU A 264 -5.95 9.65 -15.53
C LEU A 264 -5.17 10.30 -14.38
N SER A 265 -5.47 11.55 -14.02
CA SER A 265 -4.83 12.24 -12.88
C SER A 265 -5.11 11.53 -11.55
N LYS A 266 -6.33 11.03 -11.34
CA LYS A 266 -6.64 10.22 -10.15
C LYS A 266 -5.83 8.91 -10.13
N ALA A 267 -5.64 8.27 -11.29
CA ALA A 267 -4.81 7.07 -11.42
C ALA A 267 -3.35 7.37 -11.08
N GLU A 268 -2.79 8.49 -11.55
CA GLU A 268 -1.42 8.93 -11.22
C GLU A 268 -1.22 9.08 -9.71
N ILE A 269 -2.13 9.79 -9.01
CA ILE A 269 -2.05 9.99 -7.55
C ILE A 269 -2.14 8.66 -6.78
N THR A 270 -2.99 7.75 -7.26
CA THR A 270 -3.17 6.42 -6.64
C THR A 270 -1.94 5.54 -6.84
N LEU A 271 -1.32 5.61 -8.02
CA LEU A 271 -0.07 4.92 -8.33
C LEU A 271 1.08 5.47 -7.50
N ASP A 272 1.20 6.79 -7.35
CA ASP A 272 2.23 7.43 -6.53
C ASP A 272 2.16 6.96 -5.07
N SER A 273 0.95 6.94 -4.49
CA SER A 273 0.73 6.42 -3.13
C SER A 273 1.18 4.96 -2.98
N SER A 274 0.98 4.14 -4.02
CA SER A 274 1.41 2.74 -4.04
C SER A 274 2.93 2.61 -4.19
N ILE A 275 3.54 3.42 -5.06
CA ILE A 275 5.00 3.48 -5.26
C ILE A 275 5.69 3.88 -3.95
N PHE A 276 5.18 4.91 -3.28
CA PHE A 276 5.69 5.36 -1.99
C PHE A 276 5.72 4.21 -0.97
N LEU A 277 4.60 3.50 -0.81
CA LEU A 277 4.52 2.37 0.14
C LEU A 277 5.57 1.30 -0.18
N LEU A 278 5.69 0.91 -1.43
CA LEU A 278 6.62 -0.13 -1.88
C LEU A 278 8.08 0.30 -1.77
N GLN A 279 8.40 1.58 -2.03
CA GLN A 279 9.74 2.14 -1.83
C GLN A 279 10.11 2.19 -0.34
N MET A 280 9.19 2.63 0.52
CA MET A 280 9.40 2.65 1.97
C MET A 280 9.63 1.24 2.52
N TYR A 281 8.89 0.25 2.02
CA TYR A 281 9.17 -1.16 2.34
C TYR A 281 10.61 -1.55 1.97
N LEU A 282 11.07 -1.25 0.75
CA LEU A 282 12.45 -1.58 0.36
C LEU A 282 13.52 -0.87 1.20
N PHE A 283 13.22 0.34 1.69
CA PHE A 283 14.10 1.14 2.53
C PHE A 283 14.19 0.62 3.97
N HIS A 284 13.06 0.28 4.58
CA HIS A 284 12.96 -0.18 5.97
C HIS A 284 13.23 -1.69 6.14
N THR A 285 12.99 -2.50 5.11
CA THR A 285 13.26 -3.94 5.18
C THR A 285 14.74 -4.24 4.98
N LYS A 286 15.33 -4.91 5.97
CA LYS A 286 16.71 -5.42 5.90
C LYS A 286 16.88 -6.33 4.68
N VAL A 287 18.00 -6.17 3.97
CA VAL A 287 18.50 -7.26 3.13
C VAL A 287 18.85 -8.37 4.11
N PRO A 288 18.33 -9.61 3.96
CA PRO A 288 18.86 -10.73 4.72
C PRO A 288 20.34 -10.78 4.40
N THR A 289 21.20 -10.43 5.36
CA THR A 289 22.63 -10.67 5.27
C THR A 289 22.73 -12.16 5.01
N THR A 290 23.10 -12.53 3.78
CA THR A 290 23.45 -13.90 3.44
C THR A 290 24.43 -14.35 4.51
N LEU A 291 24.03 -15.36 5.30
CA LEU A 291 24.84 -16.13 6.24
C LEU A 291 26.18 -15.47 6.56
N SER A 292 26.24 -14.73 7.67
CA SER A 292 27.54 -14.37 8.26
C SER A 292 28.42 -15.62 8.24
N ASN A 293 29.61 -15.50 7.65
CA ASN A 293 30.59 -16.56 7.36
C ASN A 293 31.08 -17.37 8.59
N LYS A 294 30.35 -17.37 9.72
CA LYS A 294 30.70 -18.08 10.95
C LYS A 294 30.29 -19.56 10.97
N ASP A 295 29.39 -20.01 10.09
CA ASP A 295 28.96 -21.42 10.06
C ASP A 295 29.75 -22.30 9.06
N LYS A 296 30.81 -21.77 8.43
CA LYS A 296 31.72 -22.56 7.57
C LYS A 296 32.82 -23.32 8.34
N LYS A 297 32.77 -23.36 9.68
CA LYS A 297 33.80 -24.02 10.50
C LYS A 297 33.39 -25.34 11.14
N LEU A 298 32.23 -25.89 10.78
CA LEU A 298 31.80 -27.24 11.15
C LEU A 298 31.13 -27.95 9.96
N MET A 299 31.90 -28.17 8.90
CA MET A 299 31.78 -29.31 7.99
C MET A 299 33.18 -29.75 7.56
#